data_AF-A0A3C1SQ14-F1
#
_entry.id   AF-A0A3C1SQ14-F1
#
_cell.length_a   1.000
_cell.length_b   1.000
_cell.length_c   1.000
_cell.angle_alpha   90.00
_cell.angle_beta   90.00
_cell.angle_gamma   90.00
#
_symmetry.space_group_name_H-M   'P 1'
#
loop_
_entity.id
_entity.type
_entity.pdbx_description
1 polymer ?
#
loop_
_entity_poly.entity_id
_entity_poly.type
_entity_poly.pdbx_seq_one_letter_code
_entity_poly.pdbx_strand_id
1 'polypeptide(L)'
;HPVGYHCAYHDAERRGYSGVALYARREPDEVLTGLGWPECDAEGRWLEARFGRLSVVSLYLPSGSSSPERQAVKFDFLKRLVKPLRALRASSRDVILCGDWNIAHRQIDLKNWRANRNHSGFLPEERAWMDQLFGRLGWVDAFRAVDPRPDQYTWWSNRGRARENNVGWRIDYQIITPGLADTVRAAAIHREQRFSDHAPLTVDYDYAF
;
A
#
# COMPACT_ATOMS: atom_id res chain seq x y z
N HIS A 1 8.32 -21.04 6.60
CA HIS A 1 8.21 -20.30 5.33
C HIS A 1 7.48 -21.15 4.30
N PRO A 2 6.65 -20.58 3.40
CA PRO A 2 5.99 -21.34 2.36
C PRO A 2 7.02 -22.04 1.45
N VAL A 3 6.85 -23.34 1.23
CA VAL A 3 7.78 -24.14 0.42
C VAL A 3 7.81 -23.62 -1.01
N GLY A 4 9.02 -23.47 -1.59
CA GLY A 4 9.21 -23.00 -2.97
C GLY A 4 9.20 -21.47 -3.13
N TYR A 5 9.37 -20.71 -2.04
CA TYR A 5 9.48 -19.26 -2.07
C TYR A 5 10.76 -18.77 -1.39
N HIS A 6 11.42 -17.81 -2.03
CA HIS A 6 12.43 -16.95 -1.43
C HIS A 6 11.73 -15.90 -0.57
N CYS A 7 12.21 -15.72 0.66
CA CYS A 7 11.57 -14.87 1.65
C CYS A 7 12.54 -13.77 2.09
N ALA A 8 12.06 -12.53 2.11
CA ALA A 8 12.77 -11.38 2.66
C ALA A 8 11.91 -10.68 3.71
N TYR A 9 12.57 -10.12 4.72
CA TYR A 9 11.92 -9.51 5.88
C TYR A 9 12.60 -8.19 6.23
N HIS A 10 11.82 -7.23 6.69
CA HIS A 10 12.31 -6.06 7.40
C HIS A 10 11.50 -5.93 8.68
N ASP A 11 12.06 -6.45 9.77
CA ASP A 11 11.41 -6.48 11.08
C ASP A 11 11.56 -5.14 11.79
N ALA A 12 10.58 -4.76 12.61
CA ALA A 12 10.75 -3.65 13.53
C ALA A 12 11.63 -4.06 14.72
N GLU A 13 12.40 -3.11 15.25
CA GLU A 13 13.18 -3.32 16.47
C GLU A 13 12.30 -3.60 17.69
N ARG A 14 11.12 -2.96 17.73
CA ARG A 14 10.12 -3.18 18.77
C ARG A 14 9.39 -4.49 18.55
N ARG A 15 9.47 -5.40 19.53
CA ARG A 15 8.76 -6.68 19.51
C ARG A 15 7.24 -6.51 19.35
N GLY A 16 6.64 -7.31 18.47
CA GLY A 16 5.19 -7.37 18.25
C GLY A 16 4.61 -6.13 17.54
N TYR A 17 5.42 -5.43 16.76
CA TYR A 17 5.02 -4.19 16.10
C TYR A 17 5.47 -4.18 14.64
N SER A 18 4.59 -3.78 13.73
CA SER A 18 4.92 -3.51 12.32
C SER A 18 5.66 -4.69 11.63
N GLY A 19 6.62 -4.39 10.77
CA GLY A 19 7.37 -5.35 9.97
C GLY A 19 6.70 -5.60 8.63
N VAL A 20 7.52 -5.75 7.58
CA VAL A 20 7.07 -6.11 6.23
C VAL A 20 7.84 -7.32 5.71
N ALA A 21 7.21 -8.07 4.80
CA ALA A 21 7.80 -9.25 4.20
C ALA A 21 7.48 -9.34 2.71
N LEU A 22 8.39 -9.94 1.94
CA LEU A 22 8.18 -10.31 0.54
C LEU A 22 8.44 -11.80 0.36
N TYR A 23 7.59 -12.42 -0.45
CA TYR A 23 7.67 -13.82 -0.83
C TYR A 23 7.69 -13.91 -2.36
N ALA A 24 8.72 -14.52 -2.94
CA ALA A 24 8.88 -14.62 -4.38
C ALA A 24 9.25 -16.06 -4.78
N ARG A 25 8.66 -16.58 -5.86
CA ARG A 25 9.03 -17.90 -6.39
C ARG A 25 10.41 -17.89 -7.06
N ARG A 26 10.73 -16.80 -7.74
CA ARG A 26 12.06 -16.52 -8.29
C ARG A 26 12.90 -15.81 -7.22
N GLU A 27 14.18 -16.11 -7.17
CA GLU A 27 15.13 -15.39 -6.33
C GLU A 27 15.27 -13.92 -6.79
N PRO A 28 15.16 -12.92 -5.89
CA PRO A 28 15.47 -11.53 -6.21
C PRO A 28 16.96 -11.36 -6.54
N ASP A 29 17.26 -10.51 -7.53
CA ASP A 29 18.64 -10.13 -7.82
C ASP A 29 19.24 -9.25 -6.71
N GLU A 30 18.38 -8.46 -6.05
CA GLU A 30 18.74 -7.58 -4.95
C GLU A 30 17.53 -7.41 -4.01
N VAL A 31 17.82 -7.32 -2.71
CA VAL A 31 16.85 -7.00 -1.66
C VAL A 31 17.33 -5.75 -0.92
N LEU A 32 16.49 -4.72 -0.85
CA LEU A 32 16.77 -3.47 -0.16
C LEU A 32 15.79 -3.26 1.00
N THR A 33 16.33 -2.87 2.15
CA THR A 33 15.57 -2.58 3.36
C THR A 33 15.66 -1.11 3.73
N GLY A 34 14.53 -0.52 4.10
CA GLY A 34 14.48 0.83 4.63
C GLY A 34 14.63 1.95 3.59
N LEU A 35 14.50 3.18 4.07
CA LEU A 35 14.55 4.42 3.29
C LEU A 35 15.71 5.33 3.72
N GLY A 36 16.57 4.87 4.64
CA GLY A 36 17.64 5.66 5.25
C GLY A 36 17.10 6.64 6.30
N TRP A 37 15.96 6.31 6.90
CA TRP A 37 15.20 7.16 7.81
C TRP A 37 15.13 6.44 9.15
N PRO A 38 15.95 6.80 10.15
CA PRO A 38 16.11 6.01 11.36
C PRO A 38 14.78 5.60 12.03
N GLU A 39 13.81 6.52 12.09
CA GLU A 39 12.52 6.26 12.74
C GLU A 39 11.62 5.30 11.93
N CYS A 40 11.71 5.34 10.60
CA CYS A 40 10.95 4.46 9.70
C CYS A 40 11.60 3.08 9.61
N ASP A 41 12.93 3.06 9.54
CA ASP A 41 13.72 1.84 9.37
C ASP A 41 13.67 1.01 10.66
N ALA A 42 13.72 1.64 11.84
CA ALA A 42 13.49 0.97 13.11
C ALA A 42 12.07 0.35 13.23
N GLU A 43 11.10 0.84 12.45
CA GLU A 43 9.74 0.30 12.41
C GLU A 43 9.52 -0.72 11.27
N GLY A 44 10.53 -1.04 10.45
CA GLY A 44 10.44 -2.09 9.42
C GLY A 44 9.35 -1.86 8.38
N ARG A 45 9.28 -0.66 7.79
CA ARG A 45 8.13 -0.23 6.95
C ARG A 45 8.33 -0.33 5.45
N TRP A 46 9.54 -0.62 4.98
CA TRP A 46 9.89 -0.66 3.57
C TRP A 46 10.81 -1.84 3.27
N LEU A 47 10.43 -2.65 2.28
CA LEU A 47 11.23 -3.72 1.74
C LEU A 47 11.03 -3.78 0.23
N GLU A 48 12.11 -3.76 -0.54
CA GLU A 48 12.10 -3.82 -2.00
C GLU A 48 12.83 -5.09 -2.47
N ALA A 49 12.20 -5.86 -3.34
CA ALA A 49 12.83 -6.95 -4.07
C ALA A 49 12.94 -6.58 -5.56
N ARG A 50 14.11 -6.81 -6.16
CA ARG A 50 14.42 -6.45 -7.55
C ARG A 50 14.59 -7.67 -8.44
N PHE A 51 14.02 -7.61 -9.64
CA PHE A 51 14.09 -8.64 -10.68
C PHE A 51 14.31 -7.98 -12.04
N GLY A 52 15.55 -7.92 -12.52
CA GLY A 52 15.93 -7.19 -13.72
C GLY A 52 15.48 -5.73 -13.63
N ARG A 53 14.51 -5.35 -14.46
CA ARG A 53 13.89 -4.01 -14.47
C ARG A 53 12.75 -3.82 -13.46
N LEU A 54 12.18 -4.89 -12.94
CA LEU A 54 11.06 -4.85 -12.00
C LEU A 54 11.54 -4.61 -10.56
N SER A 55 10.87 -3.73 -9.84
CA SER A 55 10.94 -3.59 -8.39
C SER A 55 9.57 -3.83 -7.80
N VAL A 56 9.49 -4.75 -6.84
CA VAL A 56 8.29 -4.97 -6.02
C VAL A 56 8.59 -4.54 -4.60
N VAL A 57 7.81 -3.60 -4.09
CA VAL A 57 7.96 -3.06 -2.74
C VAL A 57 6.80 -3.53 -1.87
N SER A 58 7.12 -3.98 -0.66
CA SER A 58 6.16 -4.07 0.44
C SER A 58 6.32 -2.84 1.33
N LEU A 59 5.27 -2.03 1.40
CA LEU A 59 5.20 -0.78 2.18
C LEU A 59 4.14 -0.92 3.27
N TYR A 60 4.44 -0.44 4.47
CA TYR A 60 3.44 -0.25 5.52
C TYR A 60 3.49 1.18 6.05
N LEU A 61 2.54 2.01 5.63
CA LEU A 61 2.48 3.42 5.98
C LEU A 61 1.97 3.59 7.43
N PRO A 62 2.55 4.49 8.24
CA PRO A 62 2.05 4.75 9.59
C PRO A 62 0.55 5.11 9.62
N SER A 63 -0.21 4.47 10.51
CA SER A 63 -1.56 4.95 10.84
C SER A 63 -1.50 6.14 11.79
N GLY A 64 -2.40 7.11 11.58
CA GLY A 64 -2.57 8.29 12.43
C GLY A 64 -3.80 8.24 13.33
N SER A 65 -4.54 7.12 13.32
CA SER A 65 -5.85 7.04 13.98
C SER A 65 -5.80 6.98 15.51
N SER A 66 -4.63 6.71 16.11
CA SER A 66 -4.51 6.51 17.56
C SER A 66 -4.28 7.80 18.34
N SER A 67 -3.66 8.83 17.75
CA SER A 67 -3.40 10.12 18.43
C SER A 67 -2.96 11.21 17.44
N PRO A 68 -3.05 12.50 17.82
CA PRO A 68 -2.52 13.61 17.02
C PRO A 68 -1.02 13.48 16.72
N GLU A 69 -0.22 12.96 17.65
CA GLU A 69 1.22 12.73 17.47
C GLU A 69 1.46 11.67 16.38
N ARG A 70 0.67 10.60 16.36
CA ARG A 70 0.76 9.57 15.31
C ARG A 70 0.29 10.10 13.96
N GLN A 71 -0.69 10.99 13.93
CA GLN A 71 -1.06 11.70 12.71
C GLN A 71 0.07 12.62 12.21
N ALA A 72 0.80 13.29 13.11
CA ALA A 72 1.96 14.10 12.74
C ALA A 72 3.09 13.23 12.15
N VAL A 73 3.37 12.06 12.75
CA VAL A 73 4.32 11.07 12.20
C VAL A 73 3.90 10.64 10.78
N LYS A 74 2.61 10.34 10.58
CA LYS A 74 2.07 10.00 9.26
C LYS A 74 2.30 11.11 8.24
N PHE A 75 2.02 12.37 8.59
CA PHE A 75 2.24 13.49 7.67
C PHE A 75 3.72 13.75 7.37
N ASP A 76 4.63 13.62 8.34
CA ASP A 76 6.07 13.71 8.09
C ASP A 76 6.52 12.60 7.12
N PHE A 77 6.04 11.37 7.34
CA PHE A 77 6.31 10.24 6.45
C PHE A 77 5.86 10.53 5.02
N LEU A 78 4.61 10.98 4.83
CA LEU A 78 4.05 11.33 3.51
C LEU A 78 4.86 12.43 2.82
N LYS A 79 5.31 13.44 3.56
CA LYS A 79 6.16 14.52 3.04
C LYS A 79 7.52 13.99 2.56
N ARG A 80 8.17 13.15 3.36
CA ARG A 80 9.48 12.57 3.05
C ARG A 80 9.41 11.57 1.89
N LEU A 81 8.29 10.84 1.76
CA LEU A 81 8.05 9.82 0.73
C LEU A 81 8.02 10.38 -0.71
N VAL A 82 7.75 11.68 -0.88
CA VAL A 82 7.78 12.31 -2.21
C VAL A 82 9.15 12.16 -2.90
N LYS A 83 10.26 12.26 -2.15
CA LYS A 83 11.62 12.16 -2.71
C LYS A 83 11.92 10.76 -3.28
N PRO A 84 11.80 9.65 -2.53
CA PRO A 84 12.02 8.31 -3.07
C PRO A 84 11.04 7.98 -4.20
N LEU A 85 9.77 8.40 -4.10
CA LEU A 85 8.81 8.19 -5.20
C LEU A 85 9.23 8.90 -6.50
N ARG A 86 9.76 10.12 -6.42
CA ARG A 86 10.32 10.81 -7.60
C ARG A 86 11.55 10.11 -8.15
N ALA A 87 12.44 9.64 -7.28
CA ALA A 87 13.63 8.90 -7.70
C ALA A 87 13.25 7.60 -8.42
N LEU A 88 12.28 6.84 -7.89
CA LEU A 88 11.75 5.64 -8.53
C LEU A 88 11.09 5.96 -9.88
N ARG A 89 10.29 7.04 -9.98
CA ARG A 89 9.69 7.48 -11.25
C ARG A 89 10.71 7.91 -12.30
N ALA A 90 11.81 8.51 -11.88
CA ALA A 90 12.90 8.93 -12.75
C ALA A 90 13.85 7.78 -13.11
N SER A 91 13.74 6.63 -12.43
CA SER A 91 14.48 5.43 -12.77
C SER A 91 13.89 4.77 -14.03
N SER A 92 14.68 3.91 -14.68
CA SER A 92 14.23 3.07 -15.81
C SER A 92 13.49 1.79 -15.36
N ARG A 93 13.16 1.69 -14.06
CA ARG A 93 12.52 0.53 -13.44
C ARG A 93 11.01 0.57 -13.57
N ASP A 94 10.43 -0.61 -13.71
CA ASP A 94 9.00 -0.84 -13.52
C ASP A 94 8.78 -1.12 -12.04
N VAL A 95 7.91 -0.35 -11.38
CA VAL A 95 7.78 -0.42 -9.91
C VAL A 95 6.35 -0.71 -9.53
N ILE A 96 6.18 -1.68 -8.63
CA ILE A 96 4.91 -2.01 -7.97
C ILE A 96 5.09 -1.77 -6.47
N LEU A 97 4.40 -0.76 -5.94
CA LEU A 97 4.35 -0.45 -4.51
C LEU A 97 3.11 -1.12 -3.91
N CYS A 98 3.28 -2.32 -3.37
CA CYS A 98 2.26 -3.04 -2.62
C CYS A 98 2.25 -2.54 -1.17
N GLY A 99 1.09 -2.18 -0.64
CA GLY A 99 1.07 -1.84 0.78
C GLY A 99 -0.28 -1.41 1.34
N ASP A 100 -0.32 -1.35 2.67
CA ASP A 100 -1.32 -0.60 3.41
C ASP A 100 -0.85 0.85 3.51
N TRP A 101 -1.55 1.73 2.79
CA TRP A 101 -1.29 3.15 2.74
C TRP A 101 -2.00 3.91 3.86
N ASN A 102 -2.89 3.25 4.60
CA ASN A 102 -3.72 3.85 5.64
C ASN A 102 -4.53 5.07 5.15
N ILE A 103 -4.83 5.19 3.85
CA ILE A 103 -5.56 6.33 3.25
C ILE A 103 -6.55 5.81 2.19
N ALA A 104 -7.82 6.16 2.33
CA ALA A 104 -8.81 6.03 1.27
C ALA A 104 -8.77 7.28 0.38
N HIS A 105 -8.64 7.12 -0.94
CA HIS A 105 -8.44 8.26 -1.85
C HIS A 105 -9.74 9.05 -2.08
N ARG A 106 -10.78 8.38 -2.57
CA ARG A 106 -12.04 9.00 -3.02
C ARG A 106 -13.22 8.53 -2.20
N GLN A 107 -14.37 9.22 -2.32
CA GLN A 107 -15.60 8.84 -1.61
C GLN A 107 -16.06 7.41 -1.92
N ILE A 108 -15.75 6.89 -3.11
CA ILE A 108 -16.03 5.50 -3.51
C ILE A 108 -15.20 4.47 -2.72
N ASP A 109 -14.11 4.90 -2.09
CA ASP A 109 -13.14 4.04 -1.40
C ASP A 109 -13.47 3.82 0.08
N LEU A 110 -14.60 4.33 0.58
CA LEU A 110 -15.09 4.02 1.93
C LEU A 110 -16.61 4.20 2.04
N LYS A 111 -17.26 3.34 2.84
CA LYS A 111 -18.73 3.32 2.94
C LYS A 111 -19.33 4.60 3.52
N ASN A 112 -18.81 5.04 4.67
CA ASN A 112 -19.38 6.13 5.46
C ASN A 112 -18.55 7.42 5.33
N TRP A 113 -18.24 7.83 4.08
CA TRP A 113 -17.31 8.93 3.80
C TRP A 113 -17.68 10.27 4.46
N ARG A 114 -18.98 10.59 4.56
CA ARG A 114 -19.45 11.86 5.15
C ARG A 114 -19.04 12.01 6.62
N ALA A 115 -19.21 10.95 7.39
CA ALA A 115 -18.89 10.93 8.82
C ALA A 115 -17.37 10.84 9.06
N ASN A 116 -16.61 10.34 8.08
CA ASN A 116 -15.17 10.10 8.22
C ASN A 116 -14.28 11.16 7.56
N ARG A 117 -14.87 12.22 6.97
CA ARG A 117 -14.12 13.30 6.29
C ARG A 117 -13.08 14.03 7.17
N ASN A 118 -13.19 13.88 8.49
CA ASN A 118 -12.32 14.49 9.49
C ASN A 118 -11.59 13.43 10.35
N HIS A 119 -11.51 12.18 9.90
CA HIS A 119 -10.79 11.10 10.57
C HIS A 119 -9.56 10.70 9.78
N SER A 120 -8.50 10.29 10.48
CA SER A 120 -7.29 9.72 9.87
C SER A 120 -7.65 8.60 8.90
N GLY A 121 -7.04 8.63 7.72
CA GLY A 121 -7.33 7.79 6.57
C GLY A 121 -8.30 8.42 5.58
N PHE A 122 -9.00 9.50 5.92
CA PHE A 122 -9.84 10.26 4.99
C PHE A 122 -9.83 11.75 5.33
N LEU A 123 -8.73 12.30 5.84
CA LEU A 123 -8.56 13.74 6.01
C LEU A 123 -8.41 14.45 4.65
N PRO A 124 -8.80 15.73 4.52
CA PRO A 124 -8.59 16.49 3.30
C PRO A 124 -7.14 16.49 2.82
N GLU A 125 -6.18 16.62 3.72
CA GLU A 125 -4.75 16.65 3.43
C GLU A 125 -4.22 15.30 2.94
N GLU A 126 -4.73 14.20 3.50
CA GLU A 126 -4.38 12.84 3.06
C GLU A 126 -4.92 12.57 1.65
N ARG A 127 -6.17 12.97 1.36
CA ARG A 127 -6.72 12.85 0.00
C ARG A 127 -5.99 13.72 -0.99
N ALA A 128 -5.67 14.97 -0.63
CA ALA A 128 -4.89 15.87 -1.47
C ALA A 128 -3.49 15.32 -1.76
N TRP A 129 -2.88 14.60 -0.80
CA TRP A 129 -1.63 13.89 -1.03
C TRP A 129 -1.79 12.74 -2.05
N MET A 130 -2.87 11.96 -1.96
CA MET A 130 -3.18 10.93 -2.97
C MET A 130 -3.48 11.55 -4.35
N ASP A 131 -4.14 12.72 -4.42
CA ASP A 131 -4.32 13.48 -5.66
C ASP A 131 -2.97 13.91 -6.25
N GLN A 132 -2.02 14.32 -5.42
CA GLN A 132 -0.65 14.62 -5.86
C GLN A 132 0.05 13.36 -6.38
N LEU A 133 -0.11 12.21 -5.71
CA LEU A 133 0.51 10.95 -6.09
C LEU A 133 0.06 10.48 -7.47
N PHE A 134 -1.25 10.41 -7.70
CA PHE A 134 -1.82 9.93 -8.95
C PHE A 134 -1.89 10.99 -10.06
N GLY A 135 -1.86 12.27 -9.69
CA GLY A 135 -1.79 13.39 -10.63
C GLY A 135 -0.35 13.78 -10.93
N ARG A 136 0.20 14.70 -10.12
CA ARG A 136 1.49 15.37 -10.39
C ARG A 136 2.69 14.42 -10.39
N LEU A 137 2.70 13.37 -9.56
CA LEU A 137 3.78 12.38 -9.55
C LEU A 137 3.58 11.28 -10.61
N GLY A 138 2.38 11.18 -11.19
CA GLY A 138 2.08 10.31 -12.32
C GLY A 138 2.20 8.81 -12.00
N TRP A 139 1.91 8.42 -10.76
CA TRP A 139 1.71 7.01 -10.41
C TRP A 139 0.28 6.57 -10.76
N VAL A 140 0.06 5.26 -10.83
CA VAL A 140 -1.24 4.68 -11.20
C VAL A 140 -1.73 3.75 -10.09
N ASP A 141 -3.02 3.83 -9.77
CA ASP A 141 -3.72 2.87 -8.90
C ASP A 141 -4.11 1.64 -9.75
N ALA A 142 -3.40 0.52 -9.58
CA ALA A 142 -3.60 -0.67 -10.41
C ALA A 142 -5.03 -1.24 -10.28
N PHE A 143 -5.62 -1.20 -9.08
CA PHE A 143 -6.99 -1.69 -8.88
C PHE A 143 -7.99 -0.87 -9.67
N ARG A 144 -7.86 0.47 -9.63
CA ARG A 144 -8.76 1.38 -10.34
C ARG A 144 -8.53 1.45 -11.85
N ALA A 145 -7.42 0.92 -12.35
CA ALA A 145 -7.21 0.74 -13.79
C ALA A 145 -8.21 -0.27 -14.40
N VAL A 146 -8.67 -1.25 -13.61
CA VAL A 146 -9.53 -2.35 -14.10
C VAL A 146 -10.87 -2.49 -13.36
N ASP A 147 -11.02 -1.93 -12.16
CA ASP A 147 -12.28 -2.01 -11.40
C ASP A 147 -12.78 -0.62 -10.92
N PRO A 148 -13.75 -0.02 -11.63
CA PRO A 148 -14.35 1.26 -11.24
C PRO A 148 -15.51 1.10 -10.24
N ARG A 149 -15.88 -0.12 -9.84
CA ARG A 149 -17.11 -0.37 -9.07
C ARG A 149 -17.01 0.19 -7.64
N PRO A 150 -18.15 0.60 -7.06
CA PRO A 150 -18.23 0.95 -5.65
C PRO A 150 -18.20 -0.30 -4.76
N ASP A 151 -18.17 -0.07 -3.44
CA ASP A 151 -18.25 -1.11 -2.41
C ASP A 151 -17.09 -2.14 -2.41
N GLN A 152 -15.98 -1.77 -3.05
CA GLN A 152 -14.71 -2.51 -3.09
C GLN A 152 -13.79 -1.96 -2.00
N TYR A 153 -13.66 -2.68 -0.88
CA TYR A 153 -12.90 -2.27 0.30
C TYR A 153 -11.89 -3.33 0.68
N THR A 154 -10.78 -2.95 1.30
CA THR A 154 -9.71 -3.85 1.70
C THR A 154 -9.55 -3.96 3.22
N TRP A 155 -10.19 -3.08 4.00
CA TRP A 155 -10.15 -3.08 5.46
C TRP A 155 -11.52 -2.87 6.09
N TRP A 156 -11.77 -3.54 7.23
CA TRP A 156 -12.95 -3.36 8.06
C TRP A 156 -12.57 -3.42 9.53
N SER A 157 -13.14 -2.51 10.33
CA SER A 157 -12.95 -2.56 11.78
C SER A 157 -13.41 -3.89 12.37
N ASN A 158 -12.64 -4.41 13.33
CA ASN A 158 -13.04 -5.57 14.13
C ASN A 158 -14.21 -5.27 15.09
N ARG A 159 -14.67 -4.01 15.19
CA ARG A 159 -15.77 -3.61 16.06
C ARG A 159 -17.12 -3.83 15.37
N GLY A 160 -18.04 -4.46 16.11
CA GLY A 160 -19.41 -4.69 15.63
C GLY A 160 -19.47 -5.55 14.38
N ARG A 161 -20.43 -5.28 13.51
CA ARG A 161 -20.71 -6.06 12.28
C ARG A 161 -20.17 -5.37 11.02
N ALA A 162 -19.01 -4.70 11.11
CA ALA A 162 -18.51 -3.85 10.03
C ALA A 162 -18.28 -4.61 8.72
N ARG A 163 -17.64 -5.79 8.78
CA ARG A 163 -17.38 -6.62 7.59
C ARG A 163 -18.66 -7.19 6.98
N GLU A 164 -19.58 -7.67 7.80
CA GLU A 164 -20.88 -8.22 7.37
C GLU A 164 -21.75 -7.15 6.68
N ASN A 165 -21.76 -5.93 7.21
CA ASN A 165 -22.51 -4.80 6.65
C ASN A 165 -21.73 -4.04 5.56
N ASN A 166 -20.56 -4.54 5.17
CA ASN A 166 -19.62 -3.90 4.25
C ASN A 166 -19.29 -2.42 4.58
N VAL A 167 -19.16 -2.09 5.86
CA VAL A 167 -18.68 -0.79 6.35
C VAL A 167 -17.16 -0.77 6.31
N GLY A 168 -16.61 -0.72 5.09
CA GLY A 168 -15.18 -0.86 4.84
C GLY A 168 -14.53 0.38 4.26
N TRP A 169 -13.20 0.28 4.12
CA TRP A 169 -12.29 1.26 3.54
C TRP A 169 -11.34 0.54 2.58
N ARG A 170 -10.98 1.17 1.47
CA ARG A 170 -9.92 0.73 0.56
C ARG A 170 -8.67 1.53 0.87
N ILE A 171 -7.79 0.94 1.67
CA ILE A 171 -6.54 1.54 2.13
C ILE A 171 -5.31 0.74 1.68
N ASP A 172 -5.51 -0.43 1.09
CA ASP A 172 -4.47 -1.25 0.51
C ASP A 172 -4.42 -1.05 -1.01
N TYR A 173 -3.23 -0.86 -1.55
CA TYR A 173 -3.01 -0.55 -2.96
C TYR A 173 -1.82 -1.33 -3.51
N GLN A 174 -1.89 -1.59 -4.81
CA GLN A 174 -0.69 -1.70 -5.64
C GLN A 174 -0.58 -0.42 -6.48
N ILE A 175 0.38 0.42 -6.14
CA ILE A 175 0.64 1.68 -6.85
C ILE A 175 1.80 1.48 -7.80
N ILE A 176 1.55 1.70 -9.10
CA ILE A 176 2.46 1.27 -10.17
C ILE A 176 3.01 2.43 -10.98
N THR A 177 4.17 2.22 -11.58
CA THR A 177 4.67 3.09 -12.65
C THR A 177 3.71 3.05 -13.84
N PRO A 178 3.55 4.16 -14.59
CA PRO A 178 2.57 4.23 -15.68
C PRO A 178 2.86 3.25 -16.81
N GLY A 179 4.12 2.83 -17.02
CA GLY A 179 4.48 1.80 -18.00
C GLY A 179 3.88 0.41 -17.70
N LEU A 180 3.39 0.18 -16.48
CA LEU A 180 2.69 -1.04 -16.09
C LEU A 180 1.15 -0.91 -16.20
N ALA A 181 0.61 0.27 -16.49
CA ALA A 181 -0.84 0.49 -16.46
C ALA A 181 -1.58 -0.40 -17.47
N ASP A 182 -1.05 -0.50 -18.69
CA ASP A 182 -1.65 -1.30 -19.76
C ASP A 182 -1.41 -2.81 -19.61
N THR A 183 -0.57 -3.22 -18.65
CA THR A 183 -0.34 -4.64 -18.34
C THR A 183 -1.28 -5.17 -17.29
N VAL A 184 -2.04 -4.33 -16.57
CA VAL A 184 -3.00 -4.78 -15.56
C VAL A 184 -4.17 -5.52 -16.24
N ARG A 185 -4.31 -6.82 -15.98
CA ARG A 185 -5.36 -7.67 -16.57
C ARG A 185 -6.57 -7.85 -15.66
N ALA A 186 -6.33 -8.05 -14.38
CA ALA A 186 -7.37 -8.29 -13.40
C ALA A 186 -6.93 -7.83 -12.01
N ALA A 187 -7.90 -7.48 -11.17
CA ALA A 187 -7.68 -7.24 -9.76
C ALA A 187 -8.85 -7.81 -8.94
N ALA A 188 -8.57 -8.32 -7.74
CA ALA A 188 -9.58 -8.90 -6.88
C ALA A 188 -9.28 -8.62 -5.40
N ILE A 189 -10.35 -8.51 -4.60
CA ILE A 189 -10.29 -8.38 -3.15
C ILE A 189 -10.96 -9.58 -2.50
N HIS A 190 -10.18 -10.39 -1.78
CA HIS A 190 -10.60 -11.68 -1.26
C HIS A 190 -11.27 -11.54 0.11
N ARG A 191 -12.59 -11.38 0.13
CA ARG A 191 -13.37 -11.08 1.36
C ARG A 191 -13.82 -12.29 2.15
N GLU A 192 -14.02 -13.42 1.47
CA GLU A 192 -14.66 -14.62 2.03
C GLU A 192 -13.80 -15.28 3.09
N GLN A 193 -12.55 -15.57 2.76
CA GLN A 193 -11.60 -16.10 3.73
C GLN A 193 -10.95 -14.96 4.51
N ARG A 194 -11.06 -15.02 5.84
CA ARG A 194 -10.55 -13.98 6.74
C ARG A 194 -9.24 -14.42 7.37
N PHE A 195 -8.18 -13.67 7.10
CA PHE A 195 -6.86 -13.84 7.72
C PHE A 195 -6.51 -12.70 8.67
N SER A 196 -7.04 -11.49 8.42
CA SER A 196 -6.94 -10.33 9.29
C SER A 196 -8.19 -9.45 9.19
N ASP A 197 -8.13 -8.24 9.74
CA ASP A 197 -9.09 -7.16 9.48
C ASP A 197 -9.01 -6.63 8.04
N HIS A 198 -7.87 -6.82 7.36
CA HIS A 198 -7.71 -6.59 5.93
C HIS A 198 -8.18 -7.79 5.08
N ALA A 199 -8.38 -7.56 3.79
CA ALA A 199 -8.61 -8.58 2.76
C ALA A 199 -7.43 -8.55 1.78
N PRO A 200 -6.91 -9.71 1.34
CA PRO A 200 -5.89 -9.76 0.32
C PRO A 200 -6.32 -9.05 -0.97
N LEU A 201 -5.46 -8.17 -1.48
CA LEU A 201 -5.56 -7.56 -2.80
C LEU A 201 -4.63 -8.29 -3.77
N THR A 202 -5.20 -8.92 -4.80
CA THR A 202 -4.43 -9.51 -5.90
C THR A 202 -4.58 -8.68 -7.15
N VAL A 203 -3.50 -8.59 -7.93
CA VAL A 203 -3.47 -7.94 -9.24
C VAL A 203 -2.65 -8.81 -10.17
N ASP A 204 -3.21 -9.13 -11.33
CA ASP A 204 -2.55 -9.91 -12.38
C ASP A 204 -2.03 -8.96 -13.46
N TYR A 205 -0.74 -9.10 -13.78
CA TYR A 205 -0.06 -8.31 -14.79
C TYR A 205 0.36 -9.19 -15.96
N ASP A 206 0.07 -8.76 -17.19
CA ASP A 206 0.65 -9.30 -18.42
C ASP A 206 2.03 -8.68 -18.63
N TYR A 207 2.97 -9.13 -17.81
CA TYR A 207 4.34 -8.64 -17.75
C TYR A 207 5.30 -9.82 -17.82
N ALA A 208 6.16 -9.82 -18.83
CA ALA A 208 7.21 -10.82 -18.94
C ALA A 208 8.32 -10.51 -17.91
N PHE A 209 8.49 -11.39 -16.92
CA PHE A 209 9.48 -11.26 -15.85
C PHE A 209 10.39 -12.48 -15.73
#